data_AF-A0A8S3IWF3-F1
#
_entry.id   AF-A0A8S3IWF3-F1
#
_cell.length_a   1.000
_cell.length_b   1.000
_cell.length_c   1.000
_cell.angle_alpha   90.00
_cell.angle_beta   90.00
_cell.angle_gamma   90.00
#
_symmetry.space_group_name_H-M   'P 1'
#
loop_
_entity.id
_entity.type
_entity.pdbx_description
1 polymer ?
#
loop_
_entity_poly.entity_id
_entity_poly.type
_entity_poly.pdbx_seq_one_letter_code
_entity_poly.pdbx_strand_id
1 'polypeptide(L)'
;MQCSVLASQNCTYDSQHDKSNECIELELQYIDQKQNLKKLVKIQFLPTTKIDDVIKKFLKTTDLDYIDSGNVSLVELRMGNQCLPAPLFHTYKTLDQLKIRQGCTLCFAPLRELSSSRLSRLRVYGPNHIGKIEYEWNKRTTTLQMLLEYIIKMFSLDSIERQRIHLFMDFEELDLTSNSEKLLTELGVTDLTMISVQIVSSLSSSVIHVECTSTNGTFLFDIPHTTTIEMLRKEVEQRFTDYCLCDFTLFDRTK
;
A
#
# COMPACT_ATOMS: atom_id res chain seq x y z
N MET A 1 -5.92 -15.39 -81.97
CA MET A 1 -6.36 -14.41 -80.95
C MET A 1 -5.83 -14.91 -79.62
N GLN A 2 -4.74 -14.28 -79.13
CA GLN A 2 -4.71 -13.43 -77.91
C GLN A 2 -4.79 -14.24 -76.60
N CYS A 3 -3.65 -14.39 -75.90
CA CYS A 3 -3.23 -13.66 -74.67
C CYS A 3 -3.75 -14.36 -73.39
N SER A 4 -2.90 -15.08 -72.63
CA SER A 4 -2.09 -14.64 -71.46
C SER A 4 -2.98 -14.43 -70.19
N VAL A 5 -2.70 -14.91 -68.96
CA VAL A 5 -1.62 -14.58 -68.01
C VAL A 5 -1.86 -15.38 -66.69
N LEU A 6 -0.76 -15.85 -66.06
CA LEU A 6 -0.43 -16.11 -64.62
C LEU A 6 -1.49 -16.57 -63.60
N ALA A 7 -1.14 -17.60 -62.80
CA ALA A 7 -0.68 -17.39 -61.40
C ALA A 7 -0.31 -18.72 -60.70
N SER A 8 0.87 -18.70 -60.09
CA SER A 8 1.51 -19.66 -59.21
C SER A 8 0.98 -19.62 -57.77
N GLN A 9 0.83 -20.78 -57.12
CA GLN A 9 0.87 -20.98 -55.65
C GLN A 9 1.34 -22.43 -55.41
N ASN A 10 2.64 -22.70 -55.23
CA ASN A 10 3.42 -22.64 -53.98
C ASN A 10 2.68 -23.19 -52.75
N CYS A 11 2.72 -24.52 -52.60
CA CYS A 11 2.64 -25.18 -51.29
C CYS A 11 4.03 -25.15 -50.64
N THR A 12 4.39 -24.02 -50.04
CA THR A 12 5.49 -23.95 -49.07
C THR A 12 4.97 -24.44 -47.73
N TYR A 13 5.51 -25.56 -47.27
CA TYR A 13 5.39 -26.03 -45.89
C TYR A 13 5.75 -24.88 -44.94
N ASP A 14 4.82 -24.54 -44.06
CA ASP A 14 5.01 -23.63 -42.94
C ASP A 14 6.17 -24.14 -42.08
N SER A 15 7.30 -23.42 -42.13
CA SER A 15 8.34 -23.51 -41.12
C SER A 15 7.76 -23.00 -39.82
N GLN A 16 7.35 -23.92 -38.94
CA GLN A 16 7.10 -23.61 -37.54
C GLN A 16 8.33 -22.91 -36.96
N HIS A 17 8.07 -21.68 -36.50
CA HIS A 17 9.03 -20.79 -35.87
C HIS A 17 9.74 -21.46 -34.69
N ASP A 18 10.99 -21.81 -34.91
CA ASP A 18 11.96 -22.16 -33.88
C ASP A 18 12.43 -20.86 -33.19
N LYS A 19 11.61 -20.33 -32.27
CA LYS A 19 11.86 -19.09 -31.50
C LYS A 19 12.23 -19.38 -30.04
N SER A 20 13.17 -20.30 -29.78
CA SER A 20 13.53 -20.68 -28.40
C SER A 20 14.94 -20.31 -27.94
N ASN A 21 15.80 -19.75 -28.81
CA ASN A 21 17.23 -19.54 -28.50
C ASN A 21 17.72 -18.09 -28.50
N GLU A 22 16.84 -17.09 -28.54
CA GLU A 22 17.29 -15.70 -28.42
C GLU A 22 17.65 -15.37 -26.97
N CYS A 23 18.89 -14.91 -26.76
CA CYS A 23 19.33 -14.39 -25.48
C CYS A 23 18.54 -13.12 -25.10
N ILE A 24 18.18 -13.00 -23.84
CA ILE A 24 17.61 -11.79 -23.25
C ILE A 24 18.68 -11.05 -22.46
N GLU A 25 18.72 -9.72 -22.59
CA GLU A 25 19.52 -8.83 -21.76
C GLU A 25 18.74 -8.43 -20.52
N LEU A 26 19.34 -8.66 -19.36
CA LEU A 26 18.79 -8.33 -18.05
C LEU A 26 19.68 -7.32 -17.35
N GLU A 27 19.05 -6.38 -16.66
CA GLU A 27 19.74 -5.50 -15.72
C GLU A 27 19.78 -6.19 -14.35
N LEU A 28 20.94 -6.29 -13.74
CA LEU A 28 21.12 -6.99 -12.48
C LEU A 28 21.65 -6.02 -11.43
N GLN A 29 21.03 -6.05 -10.26
CA GLN A 29 21.36 -5.17 -9.15
C GLN A 29 21.65 -5.97 -7.87
N TYR A 30 22.70 -5.59 -7.15
CA TYR A 30 22.96 -6.08 -5.79
C TYR A 30 22.69 -5.01 -4.75
N ILE A 31 21.93 -5.37 -3.72
CA ILE A 31 21.67 -4.54 -2.55
C ILE A 31 22.45 -5.15 -1.39
N ASP A 32 23.37 -4.37 -0.80
CA ASP A 32 24.18 -4.84 0.33
C ASP A 32 23.44 -4.74 1.67
N GLN A 33 24.11 -5.20 2.74
CA GLN A 33 23.58 -5.19 4.12
C GLN A 33 23.21 -3.81 4.69
N LYS A 34 23.64 -2.74 4.03
CA LYS A 34 23.37 -1.35 4.40
C LYS A 34 22.37 -0.70 3.45
N GLN A 35 21.75 -1.47 2.55
CA GLN A 35 20.92 -1.01 1.44
C GLN A 35 21.61 -0.04 0.48
N ASN A 36 22.95 -0.06 0.44
CA ASN A 36 23.66 0.67 -0.58
C ASN A 36 23.56 -0.12 -1.89
N LEU A 37 23.12 0.57 -2.94
CA LEU A 37 23.15 0.05 -4.29
C LEU A 37 24.62 -0.12 -4.67
N LYS A 38 25.08 -1.37 -4.70
CA LYS A 38 26.49 -1.63 -4.96
C LYS A 38 26.83 -1.63 -6.44
N LYS A 39 25.93 -2.10 -7.30
CA LYS A 39 26.20 -2.22 -8.73
C LYS A 39 24.92 -2.49 -9.52
N LEU A 40 24.85 -1.89 -10.71
CA LEU A 40 23.91 -2.25 -11.78
C LEU A 40 24.73 -2.69 -13.00
N VAL A 41 24.50 -3.91 -13.49
CA VAL A 41 25.22 -4.48 -14.64
C VAL A 41 24.24 -5.13 -15.59
N LYS A 42 24.49 -5.01 -16.90
CA LYS A 42 23.71 -5.67 -17.94
C LYS A 42 24.38 -6.98 -18.34
N ILE A 43 23.65 -8.09 -18.27
CA ILE A 43 24.16 -9.42 -18.64
C ILE A 43 23.13 -10.15 -19.48
N GLN A 44 23.60 -10.84 -20.52
CA GLN A 44 22.77 -11.67 -21.38
C GLN A 44 22.64 -13.11 -20.86
N PHE A 45 21.42 -13.65 -20.95
CA PHE A 45 21.05 -14.99 -20.54
C PHE A 45 20.11 -15.65 -21.53
N LEU A 46 20.13 -16.98 -21.59
CA LEU A 46 19.07 -17.74 -22.26
C LEU A 46 17.81 -17.75 -21.38
N PRO A 47 16.60 -17.71 -21.95
CA PRO A 47 15.35 -17.82 -21.17
C PRO A 47 15.26 -19.10 -20.33
N THR A 48 15.97 -20.15 -20.73
CA THR A 48 16.07 -21.43 -19.99
C THR A 48 17.05 -21.39 -18.81
N THR A 49 17.79 -20.30 -18.62
CA THR A 49 18.74 -20.15 -17.51
C THR A 49 18.01 -20.12 -16.18
N LYS A 50 18.52 -20.84 -15.18
CA LYS A 50 18.00 -20.83 -13.81
C LYS A 50 18.45 -19.61 -13.04
N ILE A 51 17.67 -19.19 -12.04
CA ILE A 51 18.00 -18.05 -11.19
C ILE A 51 19.32 -18.25 -10.42
N ASP A 52 19.63 -19.48 -9.98
CA ASP A 52 20.92 -19.75 -9.32
C ASP A 52 22.12 -19.48 -10.23
N ASP A 53 22.03 -19.86 -11.50
CA ASP A 53 23.07 -19.61 -12.51
C ASP A 53 23.16 -18.13 -12.87
N VAL A 54 22.04 -17.41 -12.87
CA VAL A 54 22.02 -15.94 -13.00
C VAL A 54 22.79 -15.29 -11.85
N ILE A 55 22.52 -15.70 -10.60
CA ILE A 55 23.21 -15.19 -9.41
C ILE A 55 24.71 -15.47 -9.48
N LYS A 56 25.11 -16.71 -9.80
CA LYS A 56 26.53 -17.09 -9.91
C LYS A 56 27.25 -16.26 -10.97
N LYS A 57 26.65 -16.12 -12.16
CA LYS A 57 27.23 -15.31 -13.25
C LYS A 57 27.35 -13.85 -12.83
N PHE A 58 26.33 -13.30 -12.20
CA PHE A 58 26.32 -11.93 -11.72
C PHE A 58 27.43 -11.65 -10.69
N LEU A 59 27.54 -12.47 -9.65
CA LEU A 59 28.57 -12.30 -8.61
C LEU A 59 29.98 -12.38 -9.22
N LYS A 60 30.21 -13.32 -10.13
CA LYS A 60 31.48 -13.44 -10.86
C LYS A 60 31.77 -12.21 -11.74
N THR A 61 30.79 -11.71 -12.49
CA THR A 61 30.96 -10.54 -13.35
C THR A 61 31.15 -9.24 -12.56
N THR A 62 30.66 -9.20 -11.32
CA THR A 62 30.69 -7.99 -10.48
C THR A 62 31.84 -7.94 -9.50
N ASP A 63 32.74 -8.94 -9.48
CA ASP A 63 33.82 -9.06 -8.49
C ASP A 63 33.30 -9.18 -7.05
N LEU A 64 32.19 -9.91 -6.91
CA LEU A 64 31.52 -10.24 -5.65
C LEU A 64 31.55 -11.76 -5.38
N ASP A 65 32.52 -12.46 -5.95
CA ASP A 65 32.73 -13.91 -5.83
C ASP A 65 33.05 -14.36 -4.41
N TYR A 66 33.53 -13.45 -3.55
CA TYR A 66 33.64 -13.67 -2.11
C TYR A 66 32.29 -13.90 -1.40
N ILE A 67 31.17 -13.56 -2.05
CA ILE A 67 29.82 -13.79 -1.53
C ILE A 67 29.35 -15.17 -1.99
N ASP A 68 29.01 -16.03 -1.04
CA ASP A 68 28.41 -17.33 -1.36
C ASP A 68 27.06 -17.14 -2.07
N SER A 69 26.95 -17.63 -3.30
CA SER A 69 25.71 -17.62 -4.09
C SER A 69 24.54 -18.31 -3.38
N GLY A 70 24.80 -19.31 -2.52
CA GLY A 70 23.81 -19.96 -1.67
C GLY A 70 23.25 -19.07 -0.57
N ASN A 71 23.88 -17.92 -0.32
CA ASN A 71 23.45 -16.89 0.61
C ASN A 71 22.88 -15.64 -0.09
N VAL A 72 22.51 -15.73 -1.37
CA VAL A 72 21.89 -14.62 -2.12
C VAL A 72 20.52 -15.04 -2.66
N SER A 73 19.54 -14.14 -2.58
CA SER A 73 18.17 -14.36 -3.03
C SER A 73 17.71 -13.23 -3.95
N LEU A 74 16.86 -13.58 -4.94
CA LEU A 74 16.13 -12.60 -5.75
C LEU A 74 15.01 -12.03 -4.88
N VAL A 75 15.05 -10.73 -4.62
CA VAL A 75 14.12 -10.04 -3.70
C VAL A 75 13.11 -9.14 -4.41
N GLU A 76 13.44 -8.69 -5.63
CA GLU A 76 12.57 -7.81 -6.41
C GLU A 76 12.82 -8.01 -7.91
N LEU A 77 11.74 -7.94 -8.67
CA LEU A 77 11.72 -7.92 -10.14
C LEU A 77 11.11 -6.60 -10.59
N ARG A 78 11.84 -5.81 -11.38
CA ARG A 78 11.32 -4.57 -11.99
C ARG A 78 11.05 -4.78 -13.47
N MET A 79 9.88 -4.35 -13.91
CA MET A 79 9.43 -4.40 -15.30
C MET A 79 8.87 -3.02 -15.67
N GLY A 80 9.70 -2.20 -16.33
CA GLY A 80 9.37 -0.80 -16.56
C GLY A 80 9.15 -0.05 -15.24
N ASN A 81 7.96 0.54 -15.05
CA ASN A 81 7.61 1.28 -13.84
C ASN A 81 7.03 0.39 -12.72
N GLN A 82 6.86 -0.91 -12.97
CA GLN A 82 6.30 -1.83 -11.97
C GLN A 82 7.43 -2.51 -11.18
N CYS A 83 7.31 -2.48 -9.85
CA CYS A 83 8.18 -3.22 -8.93
C CYS A 83 7.38 -4.37 -8.31
N LEU A 84 7.75 -5.61 -8.64
CA LEU A 84 7.14 -6.80 -8.07
C LEU A 84 8.04 -7.36 -6.97
N PRO A 85 7.56 -7.47 -5.72
CA PRO A 85 8.30 -8.21 -4.70
C PRO A 85 8.44 -9.65 -5.19
N ALA A 86 9.64 -10.21 -5.10
CA ALA A 86 9.89 -11.60 -5.47
C ALA A 86 9.62 -12.49 -4.25
N PRO A 87 8.41 -13.06 -4.07
CA PRO A 87 8.11 -13.83 -2.89
C PRO A 87 8.65 -15.23 -3.19
N LEU A 88 9.92 -15.46 -2.86
CA LEU A 88 10.56 -16.77 -2.93
C LEU A 88 10.53 -17.38 -4.33
N PHE A 89 11.12 -16.69 -5.32
CA PHE A 89 11.51 -17.39 -6.53
C PHE A 89 12.51 -18.47 -6.13
N HIS A 90 12.03 -19.69 -6.15
CA HIS A 90 12.87 -20.86 -6.05
C HIS A 90 14.01 -20.71 -7.06
N THR A 91 15.24 -20.70 -6.55
CA THR A 91 16.45 -20.48 -7.36
C THR A 91 16.61 -21.51 -8.48
N TYR A 92 15.88 -22.61 -8.41
CA TYR A 92 15.80 -23.65 -9.45
C TYR A 92 14.89 -23.32 -10.65
N LYS A 93 14.02 -22.30 -10.57
CA LYS A 93 13.16 -21.90 -11.69
C LYS A 93 13.95 -21.17 -12.77
N THR A 94 13.54 -21.35 -14.02
CA THR A 94 14.14 -20.67 -15.17
C THR A 94 13.56 -19.27 -15.37
N LEU A 95 14.28 -18.39 -16.07
CA LEU A 95 13.81 -17.03 -16.42
C LEU A 95 12.45 -17.07 -17.14
N ASP A 96 12.26 -17.99 -18.07
CA ASP A 96 11.00 -18.15 -18.81
C ASP A 96 9.85 -18.64 -17.92
N GLN A 97 10.10 -19.58 -16.99
CA GLN A 97 9.12 -20.02 -15.99
C GLN A 97 8.65 -18.87 -15.08
N LEU A 98 9.52 -17.88 -14.87
CA LEU A 98 9.21 -16.67 -14.11
C LEU A 98 8.67 -15.52 -14.97
N LYS A 99 8.47 -15.76 -16.27
CA LYS A 99 8.05 -14.76 -17.25
C LYS A 99 8.97 -13.54 -17.29
N ILE A 100 10.25 -13.71 -16.97
CA ILE A 100 11.27 -12.66 -17.06
C ILE A 100 11.64 -12.47 -18.54
N ARG A 101 11.55 -11.23 -19.03
CA ARG A 101 11.74 -10.87 -20.44
C ARG A 101 12.85 -9.83 -20.60
N GLN A 102 13.18 -9.50 -21.85
CA GLN A 102 14.11 -8.44 -22.22
C GLN A 102 13.84 -7.15 -21.44
N GLY A 103 14.90 -6.55 -20.88
CA GLY A 103 14.82 -5.26 -20.19
C GLY A 103 14.27 -5.30 -18.76
N CYS A 104 14.04 -6.48 -18.19
CA CYS A 104 13.73 -6.59 -16.76
C CYS A 104 14.96 -6.30 -15.90
N THR A 105 14.74 -5.69 -14.73
CA THR A 105 15.77 -5.56 -13.70
C THR A 105 15.54 -6.61 -12.60
N LEU A 106 16.57 -7.39 -12.27
CA LEU A 106 16.56 -8.34 -11.16
C LEU A 106 17.39 -7.80 -10.00
N CYS A 107 16.79 -7.73 -8.81
CA CYS A 107 17.46 -7.25 -7.61
C CYS A 107 17.75 -8.39 -6.65
N PHE A 108 19.02 -8.54 -6.27
CA PHE A 108 19.50 -9.58 -5.36
C PHE A 108 19.93 -9.01 -4.01
N ALA A 109 19.70 -9.77 -2.94
CA ALA A 109 20.14 -9.42 -1.58
C ALA A 109 20.53 -10.67 -0.76
N PRO A 110 21.34 -10.54 0.31
CA PRO A 110 21.71 -11.65 1.18
C PRO A 110 20.50 -12.39 1.81
N LEU A 111 20.52 -13.72 1.87
CA LEU A 111 19.49 -14.55 2.51
C LEU A 111 19.32 -14.26 4.01
N ARG A 112 20.42 -13.88 4.70
CA ARG A 112 20.37 -13.48 6.12
C ARG A 112 19.52 -12.23 6.36
N GLU A 113 19.19 -11.47 5.33
CA GLU A 113 18.24 -10.33 5.41
C GLU A 113 16.77 -10.75 5.26
N LEU A 114 16.48 -11.98 4.83
CA LEU A 114 15.12 -12.51 4.88
C LEU A 114 14.65 -12.74 6.32
N SER A 115 15.58 -12.92 7.27
CA SER A 115 15.33 -13.12 8.70
C SER A 115 15.57 -11.88 9.56
N SER A 116 16.38 -10.91 9.12
CA SER A 116 16.40 -9.57 9.70
C SER A 116 15.48 -8.64 8.90
N SER A 117 14.17 -8.83 9.02
CA SER A 117 13.19 -7.86 8.52
C SER A 117 13.44 -6.54 9.24
N ARG A 118 14.26 -5.66 8.66
CA ARG A 118 14.25 -4.26 9.08
C ARG A 118 12.83 -3.78 8.82
N LEU A 119 12.11 -3.57 9.91
CA LEU A 119 10.81 -2.93 9.87
C LEU A 119 10.99 -1.65 9.06
N SER A 120 10.16 -1.49 8.02
CA SER A 120 10.08 -0.23 7.30
C SER A 120 9.32 0.76 8.17
N ARG A 121 9.46 2.04 7.89
CA ARG A 121 8.86 3.11 8.69
C ARG A 121 7.84 3.87 7.88
N LEU A 122 6.73 4.22 8.49
CA LEU A 122 5.74 5.15 7.97
C LEU A 122 5.67 6.37 8.87
N ARG A 123 5.38 7.52 8.26
CA ARG A 123 5.04 8.74 8.99
C ARG A 123 3.54 8.94 8.86
N VAL A 124 2.83 8.78 9.97
CA VAL A 124 1.38 8.98 9.99
C VAL A 124 1.09 10.32 10.66
N TYR A 125 0.41 11.20 9.94
CA TYR A 125 -0.08 12.47 10.45
C TYR A 125 -1.52 12.29 10.91
N GLY A 126 -1.81 12.73 12.13
CA GLY A 126 -3.13 12.62 12.72
C GLY A 126 -4.19 13.48 12.03
N PRO A 127 -5.45 13.35 12.44
CA PRO A 127 -6.56 14.17 11.95
C PRO A 127 -6.22 15.67 11.99
N ASN A 128 -6.53 16.39 10.91
CA ASN A 128 -6.22 17.82 10.74
C ASN A 128 -4.72 18.15 10.91
N HIS A 129 -3.84 17.20 10.63
CA HIS A 129 -2.39 17.27 10.87
C HIS A 129 -1.99 17.50 12.32
N ILE A 130 -2.89 17.22 13.27
CA ILE A 130 -2.61 17.33 14.70
C ILE A 130 -1.91 16.05 15.13
N GLY A 131 -0.61 16.19 15.39
CA GLY A 131 0.24 15.09 15.83
C GLY A 131 0.83 14.29 14.68
N LYS A 132 1.96 13.64 14.98
CA LYS A 132 2.69 12.76 14.08
C LYS A 132 3.16 11.55 14.86
N ILE A 133 2.96 10.37 14.30
CA ILE A 133 3.51 9.12 14.82
C ILE A 133 4.38 8.45 13.76
N GLU A 134 5.36 7.69 14.22
CA GLU A 134 6.11 6.77 13.36
C GLU A 134 5.59 5.36 13.58
N TYR A 135 5.33 4.65 12.49
CA TYR A 135 4.84 3.28 12.51
C TYR A 135 5.87 2.36 11.84
N GLU A 136 6.45 1.47 12.64
CA GLU A 136 7.34 0.42 12.15
C GLU A 136 6.52 -0.78 11.68
N TRP A 137 6.71 -1.19 10.43
CA TRP A 137 5.90 -2.20 9.77
C TRP A 137 6.73 -3.23 9.02
N ASN A 138 6.19 -4.43 8.88
CA ASN A 138 6.82 -5.52 8.15
C ASN A 138 6.21 -5.59 6.75
N LYS A 139 7.05 -5.36 5.74
CA LYS A 139 6.69 -5.40 4.31
C LYS A 139 5.96 -6.66 3.86
N ARG A 140 6.10 -7.76 4.58
CA ARG A 140 5.55 -9.07 4.20
C ARG A 140 4.28 -9.46 4.93
N THR A 141 3.95 -8.78 6.02
CA THR A 141 2.87 -9.23 6.91
C THR A 141 1.93 -8.11 7.32
N THR A 142 2.35 -6.85 7.23
CA THR A 142 1.50 -5.73 7.64
C THR A 142 0.48 -5.41 6.55
N THR A 143 -0.79 -5.60 6.88
CA THR A 143 -1.93 -5.23 6.05
C THR A 143 -2.40 -3.81 6.33
N LEU A 144 -3.26 -3.29 5.45
CA LEU A 144 -3.92 -2.00 5.65
C LEU A 144 -4.77 -1.98 6.94
N GLN A 145 -5.46 -3.07 7.24
CA GLN A 145 -6.23 -3.21 8.48
C GLN A 145 -5.35 -3.08 9.72
N MET A 146 -4.19 -3.75 9.74
CA MET A 146 -3.26 -3.66 10.88
C MET A 146 -2.76 -2.23 11.10
N LEU A 147 -2.51 -1.49 10.01
CA LEU A 147 -2.16 -0.07 10.09
C LEU A 147 -3.31 0.75 10.69
N LEU A 148 -4.55 0.54 10.22
CA LEU A 148 -5.72 1.25 10.73
C LEU A 148 -5.91 1.03 12.24
N GLU A 149 -5.83 -0.22 12.71
CA GLU A 149 -5.95 -0.53 14.15
C GLU A 149 -4.89 0.20 14.98
N TYR A 150 -3.65 0.24 14.48
CA TYR A 150 -2.58 0.99 15.13
C TYR A 150 -2.88 2.49 15.18
N ILE A 151 -3.36 3.07 14.08
CA ILE A 151 -3.75 4.49 14.00
C ILE A 151 -4.86 4.82 14.99
N ILE A 152 -5.92 4.00 15.03
CA ILE A 152 -7.04 4.18 15.96
C ILE A 152 -6.53 4.22 17.40
N LYS A 153 -5.71 3.24 17.77
CA LYS A 153 -5.13 3.17 19.11
C LYS A 153 -4.23 4.37 19.43
N MET A 154 -3.33 4.73 18.51
CA MET A 154 -2.31 5.76 18.77
C MET A 154 -2.88 7.18 18.79
N PHE A 155 -3.94 7.44 18.04
CA PHE A 155 -4.65 8.72 18.06
C PHE A 155 -5.92 8.71 18.92
N SER A 156 -6.19 7.62 19.66
CA SER A 156 -7.36 7.47 20.53
C SER A 156 -8.70 7.71 19.79
N LEU A 157 -8.83 7.11 18.60
CA LEU A 157 -10.00 7.26 17.71
C LEU A 157 -11.06 6.18 17.93
N ASP A 158 -11.04 5.44 19.03
CA ASP A 158 -11.92 4.29 19.29
C ASP A 158 -13.41 4.67 19.28
N SER A 159 -13.75 5.92 19.59
CA SER A 159 -15.12 6.44 19.54
C SER A 159 -15.58 6.89 18.14
N ILE A 160 -14.70 6.86 17.15
CA ILE A 160 -15.00 7.24 15.76
C ILE A 160 -15.33 5.97 14.98
N GLU A 161 -16.46 5.98 14.28
CA GLU A 161 -16.83 4.88 13.38
C GLU A 161 -15.75 4.70 12.31
N ARG A 162 -15.28 3.46 12.12
CA ARG A 162 -14.16 3.13 11.20
C ARG A 162 -14.37 3.66 9.78
N GLN A 163 -15.61 3.64 9.31
CA GLN A 163 -16.03 4.11 7.98
C GLN A 163 -15.74 5.61 7.76
N ARG A 164 -15.59 6.37 8.85
CA ARG A 164 -15.32 7.81 8.86
C ARG A 164 -13.83 8.13 8.97
N ILE A 165 -12.98 7.13 9.15
CA ILE A 165 -11.53 7.29 9.25
C ILE A 165 -10.95 6.97 7.87
N HIS A 166 -10.53 8.00 7.16
CA HIS A 166 -9.96 7.87 5.82
C HIS A 166 -8.45 8.03 5.91
N LEU A 167 -7.72 7.18 5.19
CA LEU A 167 -6.26 7.20 5.13
C LEU A 167 -5.86 7.64 3.72
N PHE A 168 -5.06 8.69 3.63
CA PHE A 168 -4.57 9.21 2.35
C PHE A 168 -3.06 9.04 2.24
N MET A 169 -2.61 8.51 1.11
CA MET A 169 -1.22 8.51 0.68
C MET A 169 -1.09 9.54 -0.44
N ASP A 170 -0.36 10.62 -0.20
CA ASP A 170 -0.31 11.80 -1.06
C ASP A 170 -1.71 12.38 -1.36
N PHE A 171 -2.27 12.07 -2.54
CA PHE A 171 -3.59 12.51 -2.98
C PHE A 171 -4.56 11.36 -3.23
N GLU A 172 -4.14 10.12 -2.96
CA GLU A 172 -4.95 8.93 -3.16
C GLU A 172 -5.45 8.38 -1.83
N GLU A 173 -6.75 8.09 -1.77
CA GLU A 173 -7.36 7.42 -0.63
C GLU A 173 -7.04 5.93 -0.65
N LEU A 174 -6.55 5.40 0.46
CA LEU A 174 -6.40 3.97 0.68
C LEU A 174 -7.77 3.40 1.04
N ASP A 175 -8.50 2.87 0.04
CA ASP A 175 -9.82 2.28 0.22
C ASP A 175 -9.77 1.07 1.18
N LEU A 176 -10.18 1.33 2.42
CA LEU A 176 -10.23 0.35 3.50
C LEU A 176 -11.28 -0.74 3.28
N THR A 177 -12.36 -0.43 2.55
CA THR A 177 -13.48 -1.37 2.36
C THR A 177 -13.08 -2.51 1.44
N SER A 178 -12.38 -2.18 0.36
CA SER A 178 -11.98 -3.16 -0.66
C SER A 178 -10.60 -3.77 -0.42
N ASN A 179 -9.75 -3.11 0.39
CA ASN A 179 -8.33 -3.48 0.52
C ASN A 179 -7.85 -3.72 1.96
N SER A 180 -8.75 -3.90 2.93
CA SER A 180 -8.39 -4.10 4.35
C SER A 180 -7.29 -5.17 4.56
N GLU A 181 -7.42 -6.31 3.88
CA GLU A 181 -6.50 -7.44 4.01
C GLU A 181 -5.27 -7.36 3.09
N LYS A 182 -5.20 -6.38 2.18
CA LYS A 182 -4.03 -6.25 1.31
C LYS A 182 -2.82 -5.79 2.09
N LEU A 183 -1.66 -6.30 1.70
CA LEU A 183 -0.38 -5.83 2.23
C LEU A 183 -0.17 -4.37 1.83
N LEU A 184 0.44 -3.59 2.71
CA LEU A 184 0.76 -2.18 2.41
C LEU A 184 1.63 -2.06 1.15
N THR A 185 2.54 -3.01 0.91
CA THR A 185 3.36 -3.05 -0.33
C THR A 185 2.53 -3.23 -1.60
N GLU A 186 1.40 -3.94 -1.54
CA GLU A 186 0.49 -4.11 -2.69
C GLU A 186 -0.27 -2.83 -3.01
N LEU A 187 -0.36 -1.92 -2.03
CA LEU A 187 -0.96 -0.60 -2.17
C LEU A 187 0.08 0.47 -2.54
N GLY A 188 1.29 0.07 -2.93
CA GLY A 188 2.36 1.00 -3.31
C GLY A 188 3.03 1.72 -2.14
N VAL A 189 2.73 1.33 -0.88
CA VAL A 189 3.34 1.92 0.30
C VAL A 189 4.80 1.46 0.40
N THR A 190 5.71 2.42 0.52
CA THR A 190 7.15 2.19 0.59
C THR A 190 7.72 2.70 1.92
N ASP A 191 9.05 2.66 2.07
CA ASP A 191 9.69 3.17 3.27
C ASP A 191 9.61 4.70 3.32
N LEU A 192 9.32 5.24 4.50
CA LEU A 192 9.09 6.67 4.77
C LEU A 192 7.89 7.30 4.06
N THR A 193 7.02 6.50 3.44
CA THR A 193 5.73 6.98 2.91
C THR A 193 4.96 7.74 3.99
N MET A 194 4.35 8.85 3.58
CA MET A 194 3.52 9.68 4.44
C MET A 194 2.06 9.28 4.28
N ILE A 195 1.40 9.04 5.40
CA ILE A 195 -0.04 8.80 5.45
C ILE A 195 -0.68 9.91 6.27
N SER A 196 -1.73 10.52 5.74
CA SER A 196 -2.55 11.47 6.47
C SER A 196 -3.87 10.82 6.85
N VAL A 197 -4.27 11.03 8.10
CA VAL A 197 -5.56 10.57 8.62
C VAL A 197 -6.54 11.72 8.49
N GLN A 198 -7.70 11.45 7.89
CA GLN A 198 -8.81 12.39 7.86
C GLN A 198 -10.04 11.76 8.51
N ILE A 199 -10.77 12.56 9.28
CA ILE A 199 -12.05 12.14 9.84
C ILE A 199 -13.14 12.84 9.04
N VAL A 200 -13.90 12.07 8.26
CA VAL A 200 -15.02 12.59 7.50
C VAL A 200 -16.22 12.72 8.43
N SER A 201 -16.82 13.91 8.45
CA SER A 201 -18.07 14.14 9.15
C SER A 201 -19.15 13.24 8.55
N SER A 202 -19.86 12.50 9.38
CA SER A 202 -20.99 11.69 8.93
C SER A 202 -22.00 12.59 8.21
N LEU A 203 -22.37 12.26 6.97
CA LEU A 203 -23.52 12.87 6.27
C LEU A 203 -24.84 12.65 7.06
N SER A 204 -24.83 11.68 7.98
CA SER A 204 -25.90 11.34 8.91
C SER A 204 -25.65 11.85 10.32
N SER A 205 -25.21 13.10 10.50
CA SER A 205 -25.56 13.76 11.76
C SER A 205 -27.08 13.96 11.74
N SER A 206 -27.84 12.93 12.11
CA SER A 206 -29.23 13.11 12.51
C SER A 206 -29.18 14.16 13.63
N VAL A 207 -29.62 15.35 13.27
CA VAL A 207 -29.74 16.46 14.19
C VAL A 207 -30.98 16.15 15.01
N ILE A 208 -30.82 16.16 16.32
CA ILE A 208 -31.94 16.15 17.25
C ILE A 208 -32.28 17.61 17.51
N HIS A 209 -33.56 17.94 17.30
CA HIS A 209 -34.09 19.24 17.69
C HIS A 209 -34.47 19.19 19.17
N VAL A 210 -33.74 19.94 19.99
CA VAL A 210 -34.01 20.05 21.42
C VAL A 210 -34.69 21.39 21.67
N GLU A 211 -35.90 21.33 22.21
CA GLU A 211 -36.60 22.51 22.69
C GLU A 211 -36.29 22.70 24.19
N CYS A 212 -35.69 23.85 24.52
CA CYS A 212 -35.41 24.27 25.88
C CYS A 212 -36.37 25.39 26.26
N THR A 213 -37.22 25.15 27.26
CA THR A 213 -38.15 26.16 27.78
C THR A 213 -37.60 26.74 29.08
N SER A 214 -37.61 28.07 29.18
CA SER A 214 -37.23 28.83 30.37
C SER A 214 -38.36 29.80 30.76
N THR A 215 -38.23 30.47 31.91
CA THR A 215 -39.17 31.53 32.31
C THR A 215 -39.19 32.71 31.33
N ASN A 216 -38.13 32.89 30.53
CA ASN A 216 -37.96 34.03 29.63
C ASN A 216 -38.29 33.68 28.17
N GLY A 217 -38.64 32.42 27.89
CA GLY A 217 -39.00 31.97 26.54
C GLY A 217 -38.49 30.58 26.21
N THR A 218 -38.77 30.17 24.97
CA THR A 218 -38.43 28.87 24.41
C THR A 218 -37.33 29.02 23.37
N PHE A 219 -36.38 28.09 23.38
CA PHE A 219 -35.22 28.08 22.50
C PHE A 219 -35.08 26.71 21.84
N LEU A 220 -34.67 26.71 20.59
CA LEU A 220 -34.44 25.49 19.82
C LEU A 220 -32.94 25.32 19.61
N PHE A 221 -32.47 24.11 19.85
CA PHE A 221 -31.10 23.68 19.61
C PHE A 221 -31.09 22.55 18.59
N ASP A 222 -30.19 22.67 17.63
CA ASP A 222 -29.92 21.65 16.64
C ASP A 222 -28.61 20.97 17.04
N ILE A 223 -28.71 19.82 17.71
CA ILE A 223 -27.54 19.10 18.23
C ILE A 223 -27.35 17.75 17.53
N PRO A 224 -26.11 17.27 17.35
CA PRO A 224 -25.88 15.90 16.90
C PRO A 224 -26.55 14.88 17.83
N HIS A 225 -27.11 13.79 17.30
CA HIS A 225 -27.69 12.71 18.13
C HIS A 225 -26.71 12.04 19.09
N THR A 226 -25.40 12.23 18.88
CA THR A 226 -24.32 11.75 19.75
C THR A 226 -24.04 12.68 20.93
N THR A 227 -24.70 13.83 21.00
CA THR A 227 -24.50 14.82 22.07
C THR A 227 -25.00 14.24 23.39
N THR A 228 -24.11 14.18 24.38
CA THR A 228 -24.49 13.74 25.72
C THR A 228 -25.30 14.82 26.45
N ILE A 229 -26.05 14.42 27.46
CA ILE A 229 -26.83 15.34 28.32
C ILE A 229 -25.92 16.42 28.93
N GLU A 230 -24.72 16.06 29.37
CA GLU A 230 -23.75 17.01 29.95
C GLU A 230 -23.23 18.02 28.92
N MET A 231 -23.01 17.59 27.68
CA MET A 231 -22.59 18.49 26.59
C MET A 231 -23.70 19.49 26.25
N LEU A 232 -24.94 19.01 26.12
CA LEU A 232 -26.10 19.86 25.90
C LEU A 232 -26.30 20.84 27.05
N ARG A 233 -26.15 20.39 28.31
CA ARG A 233 -26.24 21.26 29.49
C ARG A 233 -25.22 22.40 29.42
N LYS A 234 -23.97 22.09 29.11
CA LYS A 234 -22.91 23.10 28.94
C LYS A 234 -23.23 24.10 27.83
N GLU A 235 -23.80 23.63 26.72
CA GLU A 235 -24.18 24.50 25.60
C GLU A 235 -25.32 25.44 25.97
N VAL A 236 -26.31 24.96 26.73
CA VAL A 236 -27.37 25.78 27.31
C VAL A 236 -26.77 26.81 28.28
N GLU A 237 -25.93 26.40 29.24
CA GLU A 237 -25.29 27.30 30.20
C GLU A 237 -24.44 28.39 29.53
N GLN A 238 -23.71 28.05 28.46
CA GLN A 238 -22.94 29.03 27.67
C GLN A 238 -23.82 30.04 26.96
N ARG A 239 -25.04 29.65 26.56
CA ARG A 239 -25.98 30.53 25.86
C ARG A 239 -26.78 31.40 26.83
N PHE A 240 -26.89 30.97 28.09
CA PHE A 240 -27.57 31.68 29.17
C PHE A 240 -26.59 32.11 30.26
N THR A 241 -25.55 32.86 29.88
CA THR A 241 -24.50 33.33 30.82
C THR A 241 -25.04 34.12 32.02
N ASP A 242 -26.22 34.71 31.87
CA ASP A 242 -26.85 35.56 32.90
C ASP A 242 -27.76 34.76 33.85
N TYR A 243 -27.90 33.43 33.67
CA TYR A 243 -28.86 32.61 34.41
C TYR A 243 -28.20 31.33 34.95
N CYS A 244 -28.61 30.93 36.16
CA CYS A 244 -28.22 29.63 36.72
C CYS A 244 -29.25 28.58 36.30
N LEU A 245 -28.80 27.50 35.68
CA LEU A 245 -29.65 26.36 35.36
C LEU A 245 -30.00 25.59 36.65
N CYS A 246 -31.25 25.68 37.09
CA CYS A 246 -31.69 25.04 38.35
C CYS A 246 -32.19 23.61 38.17
N ASP A 247 -32.71 23.26 36.99
CA ASP A 247 -33.26 21.94 36.69
C ASP A 247 -33.10 21.63 35.19
N PHE A 248 -32.91 20.34 34.86
CA PHE A 248 -32.77 19.85 33.50
C PHE A 248 -33.52 18.52 33.36
N THR A 249 -34.69 18.57 32.75
CA THR A 249 -35.52 17.39 32.52
C THR A 249 -35.73 17.18 31.02
N LEU A 250 -35.53 15.95 30.56
CA LEU A 250 -35.76 15.57 29.15
C LEU A 250 -37.16 14.99 28.99
N PHE A 251 -37.86 15.46 27.96
CA PHE A 251 -39.17 14.94 27.59
C PHE A 251 -39.17 14.52 26.13
N ASP A 252 -39.75 13.36 25.85
CA ASP A 252 -40.02 12.90 24.50
C ASP A 252 -41.44 13.34 24.11
N ARG A 253 -41.56 14.21 23.10
CA ARG A 253 -42.87 14.69 22.61
C ARG A 253 -43.64 13.65 21.78
N THR A 254 -43.04 12.49 21.49
CA THR A 254 -43.70 11.42 20.72
C THR A 254 -44.45 10.39 21.57
N LYS A 255 -44.57 10.63 22.89
CA LYS A 255 -45.41 9.84 23.82
C LYS A 255 -46.52 10.66 24.46
#